data_AF-A0A8C3TIP6-F1
#
_entry.id   AF-A0A8C3TIP6-F1
#
_cell.length_a   1.000
_cell.length_b   1.000
_cell.length_c   1.000
_cell.angle_alpha   90.00
_cell.angle_beta   90.00
_cell.angle_gamma   90.00
#
_symmetry.space_group_name_H-M   'P 1'
#
loop_
_entity.id
_entity.type
_entity.pdbx_description
1 polymer ?
#
loop_
_entity_poly.entity_id
_entity_poly.type
_entity_poly.pdbx_seq_one_letter_code
_entity_poly.pdbx_strand_id
1 'polypeptide(L)'
;MHLMKWVLAHKSATRTPPQPFHSSTCPTTISEDRRQDCHPEPGATETACISRGCRWCETSALNVPFCFYDSVEDPTCLNNVPVQKRIDCHPQLGASKEACEAKGCIWCSTKVSNAPWCSFPEDEMILPITNMNCVCVHTHTI
;
A
#
# COMPACT_ATOMS: atom_id res chain seq x y z
N MET A 1 -65.06 31.17 23.21
CA MET A 1 -64.64 30.08 22.32
C MET A 1 -63.25 30.39 21.80
N HIS A 2 -62.27 29.54 22.14
CA HIS A 2 -61.01 29.24 21.42
C HIS A 2 -60.14 30.41 20.90
N LEU A 3 -58.84 30.59 21.19
CA LEU A 3 -57.76 29.70 21.63
C LEU A 3 -56.58 30.58 22.08
N MET A 4 -55.92 30.18 23.17
CA MET A 4 -54.60 30.67 23.59
C MET A 4 -53.53 30.18 22.60
N LYS A 5 -52.61 31.05 22.15
CA LYS A 5 -51.34 30.64 21.52
C LYS A 5 -50.15 31.39 22.11
N TRP A 6 -49.59 30.75 23.14
CA TRP A 6 -48.18 30.56 23.49
C TRP A 6 -47.13 31.50 22.89
N VAL A 7 -46.46 32.25 23.78
CA VAL A 7 -45.11 32.78 23.61
C VAL A 7 -44.12 31.63 23.75
N LEU A 8 -43.06 31.56 22.92
CA LEU A 8 -41.67 31.36 23.33
C LEU A 8 -40.69 31.14 22.16
N ALA A 9 -39.52 31.75 22.35
CA ALA A 9 -38.17 31.30 22.00
C ALA A 9 -37.62 31.55 20.59
N HIS A 10 -36.68 32.50 20.55
CA HIS A 10 -35.56 32.59 19.63
C HIS A 10 -34.89 31.22 19.47
N LYS A 11 -35.04 30.59 18.30
CA LYS A 11 -34.26 29.41 17.97
C LYS A 11 -32.90 29.86 17.47
N SER A 12 -31.97 30.00 18.40
CA SER A 12 -30.54 30.13 18.16
C SER A 12 -30.10 29.11 17.11
N ALA A 13 -29.48 29.59 16.03
CA ALA A 13 -28.75 28.76 15.08
C ALA A 13 -27.60 28.09 15.84
N THR A 14 -27.81 26.84 16.24
CA THR A 14 -26.78 26.01 16.84
C THR A 14 -25.70 25.79 15.79
N ARG A 15 -24.51 26.36 16.03
CA ARG A 15 -23.29 26.12 15.24
C ARG A 15 -22.98 24.63 15.27
N THR A 16 -23.21 23.93 14.17
CA THR A 16 -22.75 22.55 13.99
C THR A 16 -21.21 22.55 14.10
N PRO A 17 -20.60 21.63 14.87
CA PRO A 17 -19.16 21.42 14.86
C PRO A 17 -18.70 21.11 13.42
N PRO A 18 -17.52 21.59 12.96
CA PRO A 18 -17.02 21.24 11.63
C PRO A 18 -16.92 19.72 11.53
N GLN A 19 -17.73 19.14 10.64
CA GLN A 19 -17.66 17.72 10.33
C GLN A 19 -16.26 17.42 9.75
N PRO A 20 -15.57 16.36 10.20
CA PRO A 20 -14.29 15.97 9.63
C PRO A 20 -14.54 15.57 8.16
N PHE A 21 -13.85 16.24 7.26
CA PHE A 21 -13.92 16.04 5.82
C PHE A 21 -13.60 14.59 5.48
N HIS A 22 -14.62 13.78 5.19
CA HIS A 22 -14.45 12.38 4.79
C HIS A 22 -15.10 12.12 3.43
N SER A 23 -14.28 11.51 2.56
CA SER A 23 -14.63 10.55 1.50
C SER A 23 -14.62 10.96 0.02
N SER A 24 -14.43 12.22 -0.38
CA SER A 24 -14.40 12.56 -1.82
C SER A 24 -13.01 12.59 -2.47
N THR A 25 -11.92 12.56 -1.70
CA THR A 25 -10.57 12.91 -2.21
C THR A 25 -9.53 11.80 -2.09
N CYS A 26 -9.90 10.63 -1.54
CA CYS A 26 -8.96 9.51 -1.41
C CYS A 26 -9.21 8.49 -2.53
N PRO A 27 -8.44 8.49 -3.64
CA PRO A 27 -8.65 7.57 -4.76
C PRO A 27 -8.07 6.19 -4.45
N THR A 28 -8.50 5.53 -3.37
CA THR A 28 -8.05 4.19 -2.98
C THR A 28 -9.20 3.20 -2.86
N THR A 29 -8.95 1.95 -3.24
CA THR A 29 -9.84 0.83 -2.97
C THR A 29 -9.46 0.07 -1.69
N ILE A 30 -8.41 0.51 -0.99
CA ILE A 30 -7.91 -0.11 0.24
C ILE A 30 -8.70 0.43 1.42
N SER A 31 -9.35 -0.46 2.18
CA SER A 31 -10.05 -0.10 3.40
C SER A 31 -9.09 0.30 4.52
N GLU A 32 -9.52 1.17 5.43
CA GLU A 32 -8.68 1.74 6.50
C GLU A 32 -8.01 0.68 7.37
N ASP A 33 -8.71 -0.40 7.70
CA ASP A 33 -8.21 -1.55 8.46
C ASP A 33 -7.12 -2.36 7.75
N ARG A 34 -6.99 -2.19 6.43
CA ARG A 34 -6.01 -2.88 5.59
C ARG A 34 -4.84 -2.00 5.16
N ARG A 35 -4.81 -0.74 5.59
CA ARG A 35 -3.70 0.16 5.27
C ARG A 35 -2.44 -0.29 6.00
N GLN A 36 -1.40 -0.57 5.23
CA GLN A 36 -0.07 -0.88 5.75
C GLN A 36 0.81 0.37 5.67
N ASP A 37 1.46 0.71 6.77
CA ASP A 37 2.26 1.93 6.90
C ASP A 37 3.45 1.93 5.92
N CYS A 38 3.57 3.02 5.16
CA CYS A 38 4.67 3.24 4.22
C CYS A 38 5.66 4.31 4.71
N HIS A 39 5.41 4.91 5.89
CA HIS A 39 6.28 5.91 6.49
C HIS A 39 6.46 5.63 8.00
N PRO A 40 7.19 4.56 8.37
CA PRO A 40 7.39 4.15 9.77
C PRO A 40 8.17 5.18 10.60
N GLU A 41 8.92 6.08 9.96
CA GLU A 41 9.59 7.17 10.63
C GLU A 41 8.59 8.23 11.12
N PRO A 42 8.84 8.88 12.27
CA PRO A 42 7.96 9.93 12.76
C PRO A 42 7.92 11.13 11.80
N GLY A 43 6.80 11.85 11.81
CA GLY A 43 6.66 13.09 11.02
C GLY A 43 6.30 12.89 9.55
N ALA A 44 5.54 11.83 9.24
CA ALA A 44 5.00 11.64 7.89
C ALA A 44 4.21 12.88 7.43
N THR A 45 4.48 13.33 6.21
CA THR A 45 3.72 14.39 5.53
C THR A 45 3.20 13.88 4.19
N GLU A 46 2.17 14.52 3.65
CA GLU A 46 1.64 14.17 2.33
C GLU A 46 2.74 14.15 1.26
N THR A 47 3.53 15.22 1.15
CA THR A 47 4.62 15.32 0.16
C THR A 47 5.65 14.21 0.34
N ALA A 48 6.09 13.93 1.58
CA ALA A 48 7.05 12.86 1.85
C ALA A 48 6.47 11.48 1.49
N CYS A 49 5.19 11.25 1.75
CA CYS A 49 4.50 10.02 1.39
C CYS A 49 4.43 9.81 -0.12
N ILE A 50 3.97 10.83 -0.86
CA ILE A 50 3.86 10.76 -2.32
C ILE A 50 5.24 10.59 -2.97
N SER A 51 6.28 11.23 -2.43
CA SER A 51 7.65 11.05 -2.95
C SER A 51 8.19 9.62 -2.80
N ARG A 52 7.64 8.83 -1.87
CA ARG A 52 7.95 7.40 -1.70
C ARG A 52 7.14 6.48 -2.63
N GLY A 53 6.26 7.06 -3.45
CA GLY A 53 5.34 6.31 -4.31
C GLY A 53 4.17 5.68 -3.55
N CYS A 54 3.86 6.21 -2.35
CA CYS A 54 2.76 5.75 -1.52
C CYS A 54 1.55 6.67 -1.62
N ARG A 55 0.46 6.29 -0.95
CA ARG A 55 -0.79 7.06 -0.94
C ARG A 55 -0.99 7.72 0.42
N TRP A 56 -1.29 9.02 0.37
CA TRP A 56 -1.69 9.79 1.53
C TRP A 56 -3.22 9.91 1.58
N CYS A 57 -3.83 9.42 2.66
CA CYS A 57 -5.21 9.72 2.99
C CYS A 57 -5.37 9.85 4.51
N GLU A 58 -5.83 11.01 4.96
CA GLU A 58 -6.16 11.21 6.37
C GLU A 58 -7.31 10.31 6.81
N THR A 59 -7.36 10.04 8.10
CA THR A 59 -8.42 9.24 8.72
C THR A 59 -8.57 9.63 10.17
N SER A 60 -9.79 9.55 10.71
CA SER A 60 -10.05 9.67 12.14
C SER A 60 -9.86 8.37 12.92
N ALA A 61 -9.61 7.24 12.23
CA ALA A 61 -9.42 5.95 12.88
C ALA A 61 -8.10 5.90 13.64
N LEU A 62 -8.14 5.40 14.88
CA LEU A 62 -6.94 5.26 15.71
C LEU A 62 -6.02 4.18 15.14
N ASN A 63 -4.71 4.44 15.22
CA ASN A 63 -3.66 3.53 14.76
C ASN A 63 -3.73 3.15 13.26
N VAL A 64 -4.47 3.92 12.45
CA VAL A 64 -4.49 3.74 11.00
C VAL A 64 -3.54 4.74 10.35
N PRO A 65 -2.58 4.31 9.52
CA PRO A 65 -1.61 5.20 8.92
C PRO A 65 -2.24 6.09 7.85
N PHE A 66 -1.79 7.35 7.82
CA PHE A 66 -2.19 8.31 6.77
C PHE A 66 -1.41 8.05 5.49
N CYS A 67 -0.12 7.71 5.61
CA CYS A 67 0.73 7.27 4.52
C CYS A 67 0.78 5.75 4.45
N PHE A 68 0.25 5.17 3.39
CA PHE A 68 0.16 3.72 3.24
C PHE A 68 0.50 3.29 1.82
N TYR A 69 0.86 2.01 1.66
CA TYR A 69 1.09 1.44 0.34
C TYR A 69 -0.18 1.47 -0.52
N ASP A 70 -0.07 1.86 -1.79
CA ASP A 70 -1.22 2.01 -2.70
C ASP A 70 -1.76 0.68 -3.25
N SER A 71 -1.15 -0.44 -2.85
CA SER A 71 -1.58 -1.80 -3.13
C SER A 71 -1.61 -2.62 -1.84
N VAL A 72 -2.68 -3.39 -1.64
CA VAL A 72 -2.66 -4.52 -0.70
C VAL A 72 -2.00 -5.70 -1.40
N GLU A 73 -0.95 -6.25 -0.81
CA GLU A 73 -0.45 -7.54 -1.23
C GLU A 73 -1.54 -8.61 -1.03
N ASP A 74 -1.50 -9.66 -1.84
CA ASP A 74 -2.32 -10.85 -1.60
C ASP A 74 -2.00 -11.37 -0.18
N PRO A 75 -2.96 -11.51 0.75
CA PRO A 75 -2.67 -11.99 2.10
C PRO A 75 -2.06 -13.39 2.15
N THR A 76 -2.17 -14.16 1.05
CA THR A 76 -1.55 -15.48 0.90
C THR A 76 -0.07 -15.40 0.46
N CYS A 77 0.40 -14.20 0.12
CA CYS A 77 1.78 -13.92 -0.23
C CYS A 77 2.66 -13.89 1.02
N LEU A 78 3.58 -14.84 1.15
CA LEU A 78 4.63 -14.87 2.17
C LEU A 78 5.89 -14.09 1.70
N ASN A 79 5.73 -13.01 0.95
CA ASN A 79 6.85 -12.18 0.51
C ASN A 79 7.02 -10.99 1.44
N ASN A 80 8.13 -10.94 2.16
CA ASN A 80 8.47 -9.80 3.01
C ASN A 80 9.10 -8.64 2.21
N VAL A 81 9.39 -8.84 0.92
CA VAL A 81 9.95 -7.82 0.03
C VAL A 81 8.84 -6.89 -0.46
N PRO A 82 8.89 -5.58 -0.14
CA PRO A 82 7.93 -4.60 -0.64
C PRO A 82 7.86 -4.64 -2.17
N VAL A 83 6.65 -4.53 -2.73
CA VAL A 83 6.41 -4.61 -4.19
C VAL A 83 7.40 -3.79 -5.02
N GLN A 84 7.77 -2.59 -4.56
CA GLN A 84 8.68 -1.66 -5.24
C GLN A 84 10.13 -2.14 -5.27
N LYS A 85 10.51 -3.06 -4.39
CA LYS A 85 11.87 -3.64 -4.29
C LYS A 85 11.96 -5.04 -4.89
N ARG A 86 10.85 -5.59 -5.38
CA ARG A 86 10.83 -6.93 -5.99
C ARG A 86 11.63 -6.94 -7.28
N ILE A 87 12.56 -7.88 -7.38
CA ILE A 87 13.34 -8.14 -8.59
C ILE A 87 12.70 -9.32 -9.32
N ASP A 88 12.48 -9.18 -10.64
CA ASP A 88 11.85 -10.20 -11.48
C ASP A 88 12.71 -11.47 -11.55
N CYS A 89 12.16 -12.60 -11.10
CA CYS A 89 12.79 -13.91 -11.18
C CYS A 89 12.31 -14.73 -12.40
N HIS A 90 11.38 -14.20 -13.20
CA HIS A 90 10.86 -14.86 -14.38
C HIS A 90 10.76 -13.88 -15.58
N PRO A 91 11.91 -13.42 -16.12
CA PRO A 91 11.95 -12.45 -17.22
C PRO A 91 11.41 -12.98 -18.56
N GLN A 92 11.27 -14.30 -18.69
CA GLN A 92 10.67 -14.94 -19.86
C GLN A 92 9.14 -14.78 -19.84
N LEU A 93 8.53 -14.69 -21.03
CA LEU A 93 7.08 -14.56 -21.16
C LEU A 93 6.35 -15.76 -20.54
N GLY A 94 5.15 -15.50 -19.98
CA GLY A 94 4.28 -16.55 -19.46
C GLY A 94 4.64 -17.03 -18.06
N ALA A 95 4.99 -16.12 -17.15
CA ALA A 95 5.14 -16.46 -15.74
C ALA A 95 3.83 -17.07 -15.18
N SER A 96 3.94 -18.24 -14.57
CA SER A 96 2.88 -18.88 -13.79
C SER A 96 3.36 -19.12 -12.37
N LYS A 97 2.42 -19.35 -11.45
CA LYS A 97 2.75 -19.68 -10.06
C LYS A 97 3.68 -20.90 -10.00
N GLU A 98 3.32 -21.95 -10.72
CA GLU A 98 4.06 -23.21 -10.74
C GLU A 98 5.46 -23.02 -11.34
N ALA A 99 5.58 -22.27 -12.43
CA ALA A 99 6.87 -21.99 -13.08
C ALA A 99 7.78 -21.12 -12.19
N CYS A 100 7.20 -20.23 -11.39
CA CYS A 100 7.92 -19.41 -10.43
C CYS A 100 8.43 -20.21 -9.23
N GLU A 101 7.54 -20.98 -8.60
CA GLU A 101 7.86 -21.81 -7.44
C GLU A 101 8.85 -22.92 -7.80
N ALA A 102 8.78 -23.46 -9.03
CA ALA A 102 9.77 -24.42 -9.54
C ALA A 102 11.20 -23.85 -9.65
N LYS A 103 11.35 -22.51 -9.73
CA LYS A 103 12.65 -21.82 -9.69
C LYS A 103 13.12 -21.50 -8.27
N GLY A 104 12.33 -21.83 -7.24
CA GLY A 104 12.60 -21.45 -5.85
C GLY A 104 12.29 -19.98 -5.55
N CYS A 105 11.53 -19.31 -6.42
CA CYS A 105 11.14 -17.92 -6.23
C CYS A 105 9.76 -17.78 -5.61
N ILE A 106 9.44 -16.57 -5.16
CA ILE A 106 8.18 -16.27 -4.49
C ILE A 106 7.17 -15.75 -5.51
N TRP A 107 6.00 -16.40 -5.57
CA TRP A 107 4.87 -15.94 -6.39
C TRP A 107 3.90 -15.09 -5.57
N CYS A 108 3.75 -13.83 -5.95
CA CYS A 108 2.86 -12.88 -5.31
C CYS A 108 2.24 -11.91 -6.30
N SER A 109 0.91 -11.99 -6.46
CA SER A 109 0.19 -11.04 -7.30
C SER A 109 0.25 -9.62 -6.72
N THR A 110 0.22 -8.64 -7.62
CA THR A 110 0.16 -7.23 -7.25
C THR A 110 -0.60 -6.43 -8.30
N LYS A 111 -1.21 -5.34 -7.86
CA LYS A 111 -1.90 -4.36 -8.73
C LYS A 111 -0.97 -3.25 -9.23
N VAL A 112 0.26 -3.19 -8.70
CA VAL A 112 1.26 -2.22 -9.16
C VAL A 112 1.66 -2.57 -10.59
N SER A 113 1.52 -1.61 -11.50
CA SER A 113 1.87 -1.80 -12.90
C SER A 113 3.37 -2.05 -13.06
N ASN A 114 3.75 -2.97 -13.95
CA ASN A 114 5.14 -3.40 -14.21
C ASN A 114 5.87 -4.07 -13.02
N ALA A 115 5.21 -4.29 -11.89
CA ALA A 115 5.81 -5.03 -10.79
C ALA A 115 5.75 -6.54 -11.06
N PRO A 116 6.84 -7.30 -10.83
CA PRO A 116 6.86 -8.72 -11.10
C PRO A 116 6.02 -9.49 -10.09
N TRP A 117 5.26 -10.47 -10.59
CA TRP A 117 4.55 -11.41 -9.73
C TRP A 117 5.44 -12.55 -9.25
N CYS A 118 6.47 -12.90 -10.03
CA CYS A 118 7.50 -13.85 -9.63
C CYS A 118 8.76 -13.08 -9.24
N SER A 119 9.11 -13.10 -7.96
CA SER A 119 10.27 -12.35 -7.47
C SER A 119 11.22 -13.19 -6.64
N PHE A 120 12.49 -12.79 -6.60
CA PHE A 120 13.46 -13.40 -5.71
C PHE A 120 13.07 -13.22 -4.23
N PRO A 121 13.35 -14.22 -3.37
CA PRO A 121 13.24 -14.07 -1.92
C PRO A 121 14.28 -13.07 -1.40
N GLU A 122 14.01 -12.46 -0.25
CA GLU A 122 14.91 -11.46 0.36
C GLU A 122 16.30 -12.03 0.66
N ASP A 123 16.37 -13.28 1.14
CA ASP A 123 17.60 -13.95 1.56
C ASP A 123 18.63 -14.13 0.42
N GLU A 124 18.17 -14.30 -0.82
CA GLU A 124 19.04 -14.45 -2.00
C GLU A 124 19.66 -13.12 -2.46
N MET A 125 19.12 -11.98 -1.99
CA MET A 125 19.70 -10.65 -2.25
C MET A 125 20.83 -10.29 -1.28
N ILE A 126 21.03 -11.07 -0.20
CA ILE A 126 21.98 -10.75 0.89
C ILE A 126 23.21 -11.67 0.89
N LEU A 127 23.40 -12.52 -0.13
CA LEU A 127 24.60 -13.35 -0.18
C LEU A 127 25.85 -12.46 -0.16
N PRO A 128 26.73 -12.62 0.87
CA PRO A 128 27.90 -11.78 1.00
C PRO A 128 28.79 -11.98 -0.23
N ILE A 129 29.31 -10.87 -0.74
CA ILE A 129 30.35 -10.70 -1.78
C ILE A 129 31.66 -11.49 -1.56
N THR A 130 31.66 -12.57 -0.76
CA THR A 130 32.81 -13.43 -0.52
C THR A 130 32.96 -14.55 -1.55
N ASN A 131 31.98 -14.74 -2.44
CA ASN A 131 32.12 -15.67 -3.55
C ASN A 131 32.09 -14.88 -4.86
N MET A 132 33.20 -14.89 -5.58
CA MET A 132 33.38 -14.29 -6.91
C MET A 132 32.58 -15.04 -8.01
N ASN A 133 31.35 -15.42 -7.69
CA ASN A 133 30.35 -16.00 -8.57
C ASN A 133 29.01 -15.29 -8.29
N CYS A 134 28.97 -13.97 -8.51
CA CYS A 134 27.71 -13.34 -8.89
C CYS A 134 27.30 -13.95 -10.22
N VAL A 135 26.53 -15.04 -10.18
CA VAL A 135 25.77 -15.49 -11.35
C VAL A 135 24.59 -14.52 -11.46
N CYS A 136 24.89 -13.30 -11.91
CA CYS A 136 23.92 -12.61 -12.73
C CYS A 136 23.71 -13.51 -13.94
N VAL A 137 22.64 -14.30 -13.96
CA VAL A 137 22.12 -14.90 -15.19
C VAL A 137 21.56 -13.79 -16.09
N HIS A 138 22.42 -12.83 -16.45
CA HIS A 138 22.32 -12.14 -17.73
C HIS A 138 22.87 -13.13 -18.75
N THR A 139 21.98 -13.93 -19.32
CA THR A 139 22.30 -14.64 -20.55
C THR A 139 22.33 -13.63 -21.69
N HIS A 140 23.43 -12.87 -21.79
CA HIS A 140 23.84 -12.30 -23.06
C HIS A 140 24.71 -13.34 -23.77
N THR A 141 24.03 -14.12 -24.60
CA THR A 141 24.65 -14.90 -25.67
C THR A 141 25.33 -13.93 -26.65
N ILE A 142 26.62 -14.14 -26.91
CA ILE A 142 27.28 -13.72 -28.17
C ILE A 142 27.49 -14.99 -28.98
#